data_AF-A0A947MIP6-F1
#
_entry.id   AF-A0A947MIP6-F1
#
_cell.length_a   1.000
_cell.length_b   1.000
_cell.length_c   1.000
_cell.angle_alpha   90.00
_cell.angle_beta   90.00
_cell.angle_gamma   90.00
#
_symmetry.space_group_name_H-M   'P 1'
#
loop_
_entity.id
_entity.type
_entity.pdbx_description
1 polymer ?
#
loop_
_entity_poly.entity_id
_entity_poly.type
_entity_poly.pdbx_seq_one_letter_code
_entity_poly.pdbx_strand_id
1 'polypeptide(L)'
;MIDNLDKIKEVAQKDVFINEISVFVDNLIDQDKVKALYLLKNLFFSPEIHPRVRYMLAQRIGKIGPLQLFQQLLSYFILNKFPDTLSVIAALRSFGHADAVPALIDYYPQANYREQLEIIETLAHVSAPETIEFLSQIYNEQVSYAHPPDKTELDEIRHKASSALSKKIMRFDPL
;
A
#
# COMPACT_ATOMS: atom_id res chain seq x y z
N MET A 1 -26.63 3.07 6.83
CA MET A 1 -25.86 3.15 8.09
C MET A 1 -25.39 1.75 8.42
N ILE A 2 -24.18 1.56 8.94
CA ILE A 2 -23.72 0.25 9.42
C ILE A 2 -24.04 0.18 10.91
N ASP A 3 -24.87 -0.78 11.30
CA ASP A 3 -25.20 -1.00 12.69
C ASP A 3 -23.93 -1.41 13.46
N ASN A 4 -23.76 -0.88 14.67
CA ASN A 4 -22.62 -1.17 15.56
C ASN A 4 -21.24 -0.72 15.04
N LEU A 5 -21.15 0.34 14.21
CA LEU A 5 -19.86 0.89 13.74
C LEU A 5 -18.86 1.14 14.88
N ASP A 6 -19.31 1.66 16.03
CA ASP A 6 -18.43 1.95 17.16
C ASP A 6 -17.84 0.68 17.78
N LYS A 7 -18.62 -0.40 17.85
CA LYS A 7 -18.10 -1.70 18.31
C LYS A 7 -17.10 -2.27 17.31
N ILE A 8 -17.36 -2.12 16.01
CA ILE A 8 -16.42 -2.56 14.97
C ILE A 8 -15.11 -1.77 15.09
N LYS A 9 -15.19 -0.45 15.34
CA LYS A 9 -14.01 0.38 15.62
C LYS A 9 -13.23 -0.14 16.82
N GLU A 10 -13.90 -0.39 17.95
CA GLU A 10 -13.27 -0.93 19.17
C GLU A 10 -12.55 -2.26 18.91
N VAL A 11 -13.20 -3.18 18.20
CA VAL A 11 -12.62 -4.47 17.80
C VAL A 11 -11.39 -4.26 16.90
N ALA A 12 -11.46 -3.31 15.97
CA ALA A 12 -10.38 -2.99 15.03
C ALA A 12 -9.17 -2.27 15.67
N GLN A 13 -9.25 -1.87 16.95
CA GLN A 13 -8.08 -1.39 17.72
C GLN A 13 -7.15 -2.54 18.14
N LYS A 14 -7.58 -3.80 17.99
CA LYS A 14 -6.83 -4.99 18.39
C LYS A 14 -6.54 -5.86 17.16
N ASP A 15 -5.29 -6.31 17.01
CA ASP A 15 -4.91 -7.15 15.86
C ASP A 15 -5.41 -8.60 15.95
N VAL A 16 -5.79 -9.05 17.14
CA VAL A 16 -6.30 -10.41 17.37
C VAL A 16 -7.52 -10.74 16.51
N PHE A 17 -8.28 -9.71 16.09
CA PHE A 17 -9.49 -9.84 15.29
C PHE A 17 -9.28 -9.54 13.80
N ILE A 18 -8.03 -9.45 13.33
CA ILE A 18 -7.72 -9.07 11.94
C ILE A 18 -8.40 -9.98 10.92
N ASN A 19 -8.51 -11.29 11.22
CA ASN A 19 -9.11 -12.27 10.32
C ASN A 19 -10.63 -12.11 10.25
N GLU A 20 -11.27 -11.90 11.39
CA GLU A 20 -12.71 -11.67 11.51
C GLU A 20 -13.11 -10.37 10.80
N ILE A 21 -12.35 -9.29 11.00
CA ILE A 21 -12.56 -8.02 10.31
C ILE A 21 -12.34 -8.21 8.81
N SER A 22 -11.30 -8.93 8.40
CA SER A 22 -11.03 -9.23 6.98
C SER A 22 -12.23 -9.92 6.33
N VAL A 23 -12.69 -11.03 6.91
CA VAL A 23 -13.84 -11.81 6.39
C VAL A 23 -15.10 -10.96 6.38
N PHE A 24 -15.35 -10.17 7.42
CA PHE A 24 -16.50 -9.29 7.49
C PHE A 24 -16.47 -8.22 6.37
N VAL A 25 -15.33 -7.57 6.17
CA VAL A 25 -15.15 -6.55 5.14
C VAL A 25 -15.29 -7.17 3.75
N ASP A 26 -14.70 -8.33 3.49
CA ASP A 26 -14.78 -9.01 2.19
C ASP A 26 -16.23 -9.40 1.88
N ASN A 27 -16.97 -9.98 2.84
CA ASN A 27 -18.39 -10.26 2.68
C ASN A 27 -19.21 -8.98 2.43
N LEU A 28 -18.89 -7.89 3.12
CA LEU A 28 -19.59 -6.61 2.94
C LEU A 28 -19.31 -6.00 1.56
N ILE A 29 -18.09 -6.16 1.02
CA ILE A 29 -17.73 -5.73 -0.34
C ILE A 29 -18.61 -6.43 -1.37
N ASP A 30 -18.82 -7.74 -1.21
CA ASP A 30 -19.62 -8.54 -2.14
C ASP A 30 -21.11 -8.20 -2.08
N GLN A 31 -21.61 -7.83 -0.89
CA GLN A 31 -23.02 -7.52 -0.67
C GLN A 31 -23.39 -6.07 -0.98
N ASP A 32 -22.59 -5.11 -0.50
CA ASP A 32 -22.89 -3.68 -0.57
C ASP A 32 -21.59 -2.87 -0.55
N LYS A 33 -21.05 -2.62 -1.75
CA LYS A 33 -19.81 -1.83 -1.94
C LYS A 33 -19.89 -0.44 -1.33
N VAL A 34 -21.08 0.17 -1.27
CA VAL A 34 -21.25 1.52 -0.69
C VAL A 34 -21.06 1.47 0.82
N LYS A 35 -21.69 0.50 1.49
CA LYS A 35 -21.45 0.27 2.93
C LYS A 35 -20.02 -0.18 3.20
N ALA A 36 -19.46 -1.08 2.41
CA ALA A 36 -18.08 -1.51 2.56
C ALA A 36 -17.11 -0.33 2.47
N LEU A 37 -17.28 0.54 1.47
CA LEU A 37 -16.45 1.73 1.32
C LEU A 37 -16.63 2.69 2.51
N TYR A 38 -17.87 2.88 2.98
CA TYR A 38 -18.14 3.67 4.17
C TYR A 38 -17.39 3.10 5.39
N LEU A 39 -17.42 1.79 5.61
CA LEU A 39 -16.69 1.13 6.70
C LEU A 39 -15.17 1.31 6.55
N LEU A 40 -14.63 0.98 5.38
CA LEU A 40 -13.21 1.07 5.07
C LEU A 40 -12.68 2.48 5.35
N LYS A 41 -13.38 3.52 4.89
CA LYS A 41 -12.99 4.91 5.17
C LYS A 41 -13.01 5.22 6.67
N ASN A 42 -14.06 4.80 7.37
CA ASN A 42 -14.18 5.07 8.81
C ASN A 42 -13.08 4.37 9.62
N LEU A 43 -12.70 3.15 9.27
CA LEU A 43 -11.65 2.43 9.98
C LEU A 43 -10.25 2.91 9.55
N PHE A 44 -9.99 3.03 8.25
CA PHE A 44 -8.66 3.35 7.76
C PHE A 44 -8.15 4.71 8.27
N PHE A 45 -9.00 5.74 8.22
CA PHE A 45 -8.63 7.10 8.65
C PHE A 45 -8.75 7.34 10.17
N SER A 46 -9.22 6.36 10.94
CA SER A 46 -9.28 6.45 12.40
C SER A 46 -7.87 6.23 13.00
N PRO A 47 -7.33 7.17 13.79
CA PRO A 47 -5.98 7.05 14.36
C PRO A 47 -5.85 5.87 15.34
N GLU A 48 -6.94 5.50 16.01
CA GLU A 48 -7.01 4.43 17.01
C GLU A 48 -6.94 3.02 16.43
N ILE A 49 -7.15 2.86 15.11
CA ILE A 49 -7.11 1.53 14.49
C ILE A 49 -5.70 0.94 14.50
N HIS A 50 -5.62 -0.34 14.84
CA HIS A 50 -4.36 -1.05 14.91
C HIS A 50 -3.65 -1.04 13.55
N PRO A 51 -2.33 -0.76 13.47
CA PRO A 51 -1.61 -0.68 12.19
C PRO A 51 -1.76 -1.91 11.30
N ARG A 52 -1.70 -3.13 11.87
CA ARG A 52 -1.92 -4.38 11.11
C ARG A 52 -3.33 -4.49 10.52
N VAL A 53 -4.35 -4.04 11.27
CA VAL A 53 -5.73 -4.01 10.75
C VAL A 53 -5.85 -2.95 9.67
N ARG A 54 -5.27 -1.76 9.88
CA ARG A 54 -5.24 -0.69 8.86
C ARG A 54 -4.58 -1.14 7.56
N TYR A 55 -3.44 -1.81 7.65
CA TYR A 55 -2.74 -2.37 6.49
C TYR A 55 -3.59 -3.40 5.73
N MET A 56 -4.30 -4.28 6.45
CA MET A 56 -5.26 -5.21 5.84
C MET A 56 -6.40 -4.48 5.12
N LEU A 57 -6.94 -3.41 5.72
CA LEU A 57 -8.00 -2.60 5.10
C LEU A 57 -7.49 -1.87 3.84
N ALA A 58 -6.24 -1.40 3.86
CA ALA A 58 -5.57 -0.72 2.74
C ALA A 58 -5.63 -1.52 1.45
N GLN A 59 -5.46 -2.85 1.54
CA GLN A 59 -5.48 -3.78 0.41
C GLN A 59 -6.85 -3.90 -0.28
N ARG A 60 -7.91 -3.41 0.36
CA ARG A 60 -9.30 -3.46 -0.15
C ARG A 60 -9.80 -2.12 -0.65
N ILE A 61 -9.29 -1.02 -0.11
CA ILE A 61 -9.76 0.34 -0.42
C ILE A 61 -9.74 0.61 -1.92
N GLY A 62 -8.63 0.33 -2.62
CA GLY A 62 -8.52 0.63 -4.04
C GLY A 62 -9.39 -0.23 -4.95
N LYS A 63 -9.91 -1.37 -4.47
CA LYS A 63 -10.82 -2.23 -5.24
C LYS A 63 -12.21 -1.64 -5.41
N ILE A 64 -12.63 -0.77 -4.49
CA ILE A 64 -13.99 -0.20 -4.45
C ILE A 64 -14.03 1.32 -4.27
N GLY A 65 -12.87 1.94 -4.00
CA GLY A 65 -12.75 3.36 -3.76
C GLY A 65 -12.83 4.17 -5.07
N PRO A 66 -13.46 5.36 -5.05
CA PRO A 66 -13.43 6.25 -6.19
C PRO A 66 -12.04 6.89 -6.35
N LEU A 67 -11.74 7.39 -7.55
CA LEU A 67 -10.47 8.10 -7.83
C LEU A 67 -10.21 9.28 -6.88
N GLN A 68 -11.26 9.94 -6.40
CA GLN A 68 -11.13 11.02 -5.41
C GLN A 68 -10.49 10.56 -4.10
N LEU A 69 -10.75 9.31 -3.68
CA LEU A 69 -10.12 8.73 -2.49
C LEU A 69 -8.64 8.43 -2.74
N PHE A 70 -8.29 7.97 -3.94
CA PHE A 70 -6.90 7.84 -4.35
C PHE A 70 -6.16 9.19 -4.27
N GLN A 71 -6.73 10.25 -4.83
CA GLN A 71 -6.13 11.60 -4.79
C GLN A 71 -5.95 12.12 -3.35
N GLN A 72 -6.91 11.82 -2.46
CA GLN A 72 -6.79 12.14 -1.04
C GLN A 72 -5.63 11.38 -0.37
N LEU A 73 -5.50 10.07 -0.62
CA LEU A 73 -4.41 9.25 -0.08
C LEU A 73 -3.05 9.69 -0.60
N LEU A 74 -2.95 9.99 -1.91
CA LEU A 74 -1.73 10.51 -2.52
C LEU A 74 -1.32 11.84 -1.90
N SER A 75 -2.28 12.73 -1.67
CA SER A 75 -2.03 14.00 -0.98
C SER A 75 -1.52 13.79 0.46
N TYR A 76 -2.10 12.85 1.19
CA TYR A 76 -1.63 12.51 2.55
C TYR A 76 -0.23 11.92 2.57
N PHE A 77 0.09 11.08 1.59
CA PHE A 77 1.42 10.52 1.41
C PHE A 77 2.46 11.62 1.14
N ILE A 78 2.22 12.46 0.13
CA ILE A 78 3.14 13.55 -0.27
C ILE A 78 3.37 14.54 0.89
N LEU A 79 2.30 14.88 1.62
CA LEU A 79 2.38 15.84 2.73
C LEU A 79 2.86 15.20 4.05
N ASN A 80 3.14 13.90 4.07
CA ASN A 80 3.47 13.13 5.27
C ASN A 80 2.48 13.38 6.44
N LYS A 81 1.18 13.41 6.13
CA LYS A 81 0.10 13.76 7.08
C LYS A 81 -0.59 12.55 7.71
N PHE A 82 -0.15 11.34 7.36
CA PHE A 82 -0.77 10.12 7.82
C PHE A 82 0.20 9.34 8.71
N PRO A 83 -0.20 8.93 9.93
CA PRO A 83 0.72 8.37 10.92
C PRO A 83 1.27 6.98 10.58
N ASP A 84 0.70 6.32 9.57
CA ASP A 84 1.02 4.94 9.18
C ASP A 84 1.28 4.88 7.67
N THR A 85 2.49 5.30 7.29
CA THR A 85 2.94 5.42 5.90
C THR A 85 2.87 4.10 5.15
N LEU A 86 3.25 2.99 5.81
CA LEU A 86 3.17 1.65 5.23
C LEU A 86 1.75 1.32 4.75
N SER A 87 0.74 1.59 5.58
CA SER A 87 -0.67 1.39 5.20
C SER A 87 -1.11 2.30 4.05
N VAL A 88 -0.57 3.52 3.94
CA VAL A 88 -0.88 4.41 2.80
C VAL A 88 -0.26 3.90 1.51
N ILE A 89 1.00 3.45 1.53
CA ILE A 89 1.64 2.85 0.36
C ILE A 89 0.84 1.63 -0.11
N ALA A 90 0.42 0.75 0.81
CA ALA A 90 -0.43 -0.39 0.49
C ALA A 90 -1.80 0.00 -0.08
N ALA A 91 -2.37 1.12 0.39
CA ALA A 91 -3.63 1.64 -0.14
C ALA A 91 -3.43 2.18 -1.57
N LEU A 92 -2.37 2.95 -1.82
CA LEU A 92 -2.04 3.43 -3.17
C LEU A 92 -1.82 2.26 -4.14
N ARG A 93 -1.12 1.21 -3.70
CA ARG A 93 -0.95 -0.04 -4.45
C ARG A 93 -2.28 -0.68 -4.82
N SER A 94 -3.25 -0.71 -3.90
CA SER A 94 -4.53 -1.37 -4.18
C SER A 94 -5.38 -0.64 -5.22
N PHE A 95 -5.10 0.64 -5.50
CA PHE A 95 -5.68 1.36 -6.65
C PHE A 95 -4.96 1.04 -7.97
N GLY A 96 -3.67 0.68 -7.92
CA GLY A 96 -2.87 0.37 -9.12
C GLY A 96 -2.66 1.56 -10.07
N HIS A 97 -2.84 2.80 -9.58
CA HIS A 97 -2.81 4.00 -10.42
C HIS A 97 -1.38 4.55 -10.59
N ALA A 98 -1.01 4.89 -11.83
CA ALA A 98 0.33 5.34 -12.20
C ALA A 98 0.78 6.63 -11.50
N ASP A 99 -0.15 7.55 -11.22
CA ASP A 99 0.13 8.85 -10.58
C ASP A 99 0.83 8.75 -9.22
N ALA A 100 0.80 7.60 -8.53
CA ALA A 100 1.53 7.42 -7.28
C ALA A 100 3.05 7.22 -7.48
N VAL A 101 3.48 6.80 -8.68
CA VAL A 101 4.87 6.39 -8.97
C VAL A 101 5.87 7.50 -8.68
N PRO A 102 5.71 8.75 -9.15
CA PRO A 102 6.69 9.80 -8.88
C PRO A 102 6.87 10.05 -7.38
N ALA A 103 5.77 10.17 -6.63
CA ALA A 103 5.83 10.39 -5.19
C ALA A 103 6.50 9.23 -4.44
N LEU A 104 6.24 7.99 -4.85
CA LEU A 104 6.85 6.80 -4.23
C LEU A 104 8.35 6.73 -4.50
N ILE A 105 8.79 7.07 -5.71
CA ILE A 105 10.21 7.16 -6.09
C ILE A 105 10.91 8.23 -5.25
N ASP A 106 10.32 9.42 -5.16
CA ASP A 106 10.88 10.55 -4.41
C ASP A 106 10.99 10.24 -2.90
N TYR A 107 10.02 9.51 -2.34
CA TYR A 107 10.02 9.13 -0.93
C TYR A 107 10.98 7.97 -0.59
N TYR A 108 11.23 7.06 -1.53
CA TYR A 108 11.97 5.81 -1.30
C TYR A 108 13.32 5.97 -0.56
N PRO A 109 14.17 6.98 -0.84
CA PRO A 109 15.42 7.20 -0.09
C PRO A 109 15.24 7.41 1.42
N GLN A 110 14.09 7.94 1.83
CA GLN A 110 13.74 8.25 3.22
C GLN A 110 12.95 7.13 3.90
N ALA A 111 12.41 6.20 3.10
CA ALA A 111 11.59 5.10 3.57
C ALA A 111 12.41 4.15 4.47
N ASN A 112 11.77 3.61 5.51
CA ASN A 112 12.38 2.50 6.26
C ASN A 112 12.34 1.20 5.45
N TYR A 113 13.09 0.19 5.88
CA TYR A 113 13.20 -1.10 5.18
C TYR A 113 11.84 -1.73 4.82
N ARG A 114 10.85 -1.71 5.72
CA ARG A 114 9.52 -2.27 5.42
C ARG A 114 8.77 -1.46 4.36
N GLU A 115 8.87 -0.14 4.42
CA GLU A 115 8.29 0.75 3.41
C GLU A 115 8.98 0.61 2.06
N GLN A 116 10.30 0.42 2.02
CA GLN A 116 11.05 0.16 0.79
C GLN A 116 10.54 -1.11 0.09
N LEU A 117 10.33 -2.20 0.83
CA LEU A 117 9.77 -3.43 0.27
C LEU A 117 8.34 -3.22 -0.26
N GLU A 118 7.51 -2.46 0.46
CA GLU A 118 6.14 -2.16 0.02
C GLU A 118 6.11 -1.26 -1.21
N ILE A 119 7.04 -0.30 -1.32
CA ILE A 119 7.21 0.54 -2.51
C ILE A 119 7.61 -0.34 -3.70
N ILE A 120 8.60 -1.22 -3.55
CA ILE A 120 9.00 -2.14 -4.62
C ILE A 120 7.82 -3.01 -5.08
N GLU A 121 7.05 -3.55 -4.14
CA GLU A 121 5.85 -4.32 -4.46
C GLU A 121 4.80 -3.45 -5.18
N THR A 122 4.65 -2.19 -4.78
CA THR A 122 3.74 -1.23 -5.42
C THR A 122 4.15 -0.95 -6.86
N LEU A 123 5.42 -0.62 -7.10
CA LEU A 123 5.95 -0.38 -8.43
C LEU A 123 5.82 -1.61 -9.31
N ALA A 124 5.94 -2.82 -8.76
CA ALA A 124 5.71 -4.08 -9.49
C ALA A 124 4.27 -4.21 -10.03
N HIS A 125 3.28 -3.65 -9.33
CA HIS A 125 1.85 -3.76 -9.66
C HIS A 125 1.34 -2.65 -10.58
N VAL A 126 2.03 -1.51 -10.62
CA VAL A 126 1.62 -0.34 -11.39
C VAL A 126 2.30 -0.33 -12.76
N SER A 127 1.55 -0.11 -13.83
CA SER A 127 2.10 -0.01 -15.19
C SER A 127 2.51 1.42 -15.52
N ALA A 128 3.77 1.77 -15.24
CA ALA A 128 4.39 3.03 -15.66
C ALA A 128 5.86 2.80 -16.07
N PRO A 129 6.36 3.38 -17.18
CA PRO A 129 7.73 3.16 -17.66
C PRO A 129 8.82 3.40 -16.60
N GLU A 130 8.64 4.45 -15.79
CA GLU A 130 9.54 4.89 -14.74
C GLU A 130 9.79 3.81 -13.67
N THR A 131 8.82 2.89 -13.49
CA THR A 131 8.96 1.79 -12.53
C THR A 131 10.09 0.84 -12.92
N ILE A 132 10.33 0.58 -14.21
CA ILE A 132 11.38 -0.36 -14.66
C ILE A 132 12.75 0.24 -14.40
N GLU A 133 12.92 1.51 -14.77
CA GLU A 133 14.16 2.24 -14.57
C GLU A 133 14.52 2.28 -13.07
N PHE A 134 13.57 2.70 -12.23
CA PHE A 134 13.83 2.82 -10.79
C PHE A 134 14.09 1.47 -10.11
N LEU A 135 13.33 0.42 -10.45
CA LEU A 135 13.61 -0.93 -9.93
C LEU A 135 15.00 -1.43 -10.37
N SER A 136 15.46 -1.07 -11.56
CA SER A 136 16.83 -1.38 -12.03
C SER A 136 17.89 -0.62 -11.24
N GLN A 137 17.64 0.64 -10.89
CA GLN A 137 18.54 1.41 -10.02
C GLN A 137 18.66 0.76 -8.64
N ILE A 138 17.54 0.31 -8.04
CA ILE A 138 17.55 -0.42 -6.76
C ILE A 138 18.37 -1.71 -6.87
N TYR A 139 18.12 -2.52 -7.89
CA TYR A 139 18.81 -3.80 -8.09
C TYR A 139 20.34 -3.64 -8.25
N ASN A 140 20.75 -2.59 -8.95
CA ASN A 140 22.16 -2.25 -9.21
C ASN A 140 22.78 -1.39 -8.11
N GLU A 141 22.11 -1.18 -6.98
CA GLU A 141 22.60 -0.39 -5.83
C GLU A 141 22.96 1.06 -6.20
N GLN A 142 22.20 1.65 -7.12
CA GLN A 142 22.41 3.03 -7.61
C GLN A 142 21.56 4.07 -6.85
N VAL A 143 20.79 3.64 -5.86
CA VAL A 143 19.97 4.53 -5.02
C VAL A 143 20.76 4.96 -3.80
N SER A 144 20.73 6.26 -3.50
CA SER A 144 21.28 6.81 -2.27
C SER A 144 20.21 6.78 -1.17
N TYR A 145 20.49 6.10 -0.07
CA TYR A 145 19.60 5.97 1.08
C TYR A 145 19.93 7.03 2.14
N ALA A 146 18.91 7.72 2.66
CA ALA A 146 19.10 8.61 3.80
C ALA A 146 19.45 7.82 5.08
N HIS A 147 18.86 6.63 5.21
CA HIS A 147 19.15 5.66 6.25
C HIS A 147 19.52 4.33 5.58
N PRO A 148 20.82 4.05 5.36
CA PRO A 148 21.26 2.85 4.65
C PRO A 148 20.78 1.58 5.37
N PRO A 149 20.11 0.65 4.67
CA PRO A 149 19.78 -0.66 5.21
C PRO A 149 21.06 -1.43 5.56
N ASP A 150 20.93 -2.42 6.45
CA ASP A 150 22.04 -3.36 6.65
C ASP A 150 22.24 -4.26 5.42
N LYS A 151 23.31 -5.06 5.41
CA LYS A 151 23.62 -5.93 4.28
C LYS A 151 22.51 -6.95 3.98
N THR A 152 21.90 -7.52 5.01
CA THR A 152 20.84 -8.51 4.87
C THR A 152 19.57 -7.87 4.32
N GLU A 153 19.20 -6.70 4.83
CA GLU A 153 18.09 -5.90 4.31
C GLU A 153 18.33 -5.49 2.84
N LEU A 154 19.54 -5.06 2.50
CA LEU A 154 19.92 -4.68 1.13
C LEU A 154 19.84 -5.87 0.16
N ASP A 155 20.34 -7.04 0.58
CA ASP A 155 20.26 -8.26 -0.22
C ASP A 155 18.79 -8.64 -0.52
N GLU A 156 17.90 -8.51 0.47
CA GLU A 156 16.47 -8.74 0.27
C GLU A 156 15.81 -7.68 -0.62
N ILE A 157 16.11 -6.41 -0.42
CA ILE A 157 15.65 -5.30 -1.26
C ILE A 157 16.00 -5.56 -2.72
N ARG A 158 17.25 -5.97 -2.99
CA ARG A 158 17.71 -6.30 -4.34
C ARG A 158 17.00 -7.53 -4.90
N HIS A 159 16.83 -8.58 -4.09
CA HIS A 159 16.08 -9.76 -4.51
C HIS A 159 14.64 -9.41 -4.87
N LYS A 160 13.99 -8.57 -4.05
CA LYS A 160 12.63 -8.09 -4.28
C LYS A 160 12.52 -7.25 -5.56
N ALA A 161 13.48 -6.35 -5.79
CA ALA A 161 13.55 -5.54 -7.01
C ALA A 161 13.73 -6.42 -8.26
N SER A 162 14.62 -7.43 -8.19
CA SER A 162 14.81 -8.42 -9.28
C SER A 162 13.53 -9.22 -9.59
N SER A 163 12.81 -9.66 -8.55
CA SER A 163 11.53 -10.33 -8.71
C SER A 163 10.48 -9.40 -9.36
N ALA A 164 10.43 -8.13 -8.95
CA ALA A 164 9.54 -7.13 -9.53
C ALA A 164 9.85 -6.85 -11.00
N LEU A 165 11.13 -6.73 -11.37
CA LEU A 165 11.57 -6.57 -12.77
C LEU A 165 11.18 -7.77 -13.62
N SER A 166 11.43 -8.99 -13.14
CA SER A 166 11.05 -10.24 -13.83
C SER A 166 9.54 -10.29 -14.12
N LYS A 167 8.71 -9.94 -13.12
CA LYS A 167 7.26 -9.86 -13.29
C LYS A 167 6.83 -8.83 -14.33
N LYS A 168 7.57 -7.73 -14.48
CA LYS A 168 7.28 -6.70 -15.49
C LYS A 168 7.69 -7.16 -16.88
N ILE A 169 8.90 -7.69 -17.05
CA ILE A 169 9.40 -8.16 -18.35
C ILE A 169 8.49 -9.25 -18.92
N MET A 170 8.09 -10.24 -18.11
CA MET A 170 7.16 -11.30 -18.54
C MET A 170 5.76 -10.78 -18.91
N ARG A 171 5.34 -9.60 -18.44
CA ARG A 171 4.06 -8.99 -18.84
C ARG A 171 4.13 -8.24 -20.18
N PHE A 172 5.34 -8.01 -20.71
CA PHE A 172 5.55 -7.31 -21.98
C PHE A 172 5.81 -8.26 -23.16
N ASP A 173 5.87 -9.58 -22.96
CA ASP A 173 5.88 -10.56 -24.06
C ASP A 173 4.45 -10.70 -24.62
N PRO A 174 4.17 -10.26 -25.86
CA PRO A 174 2.90 -10.55 -26.51
C PRO A 174 2.94 -11.99 -27.03
N LEU A 175 1.90 -12.78 -26.70
CA LEU A 175 1.56 -13.99 -27.45
C LEU A 175 1.10 -13.63 -28.87
#